data_AF-A0A3N9Y042-F1
#
_entry.id   AF-A0A3N9Y042-F1
#
_cell.length_a   1.000
_cell.length_b   1.000
_cell.length_c   1.000
_cell.angle_alpha   90.00
_cell.angle_beta   90.00
_cell.angle_gamma   90.00
#
_symmetry.space_group_name_H-M   'P 1'
#
loop_
_entity.id
_entity.type
_entity.pdbx_description
1 polymer ?
#
loop_
_entity_poly.entity_id
_entity_poly.type
_entity_poly.pdbx_seq_one_letter_code
_entity_poly.pdbx_strand_id
1 'polypeptide(L)'
;MVTGMIDKLSAATVRHRHVVLALGLLLVGVNTAAPGSVSGVGQRLLMLSSLTALLLAVVVMGVRPAYFVVRPQVPAFATPGPAWTVFFALGYLGPASTHIGALVRSTRQGTLSTFDVVFDVLWVVLAALVVTWAWRGQGVRLHPSGVRQTWALGSLTVPWEALLAPQIPPAADRRPWFPMRITEPHLVRRRGIPRSRRASRTDNVDPEFLAAVIGHYVAHPEHRAAIGTQAEYERLRAALAGNG
;
A
#
# COMPACT_ATOMS: atom_id res chain seq x y z
N MET A 1 10.59 14.95 16.98
CA MET A 1 9.19 15.45 17.03
C MET A 1 8.48 15.41 15.66
N VAL A 2 9.17 15.69 14.54
CA VAL A 2 8.62 15.65 13.17
C VAL A 2 8.13 14.24 12.74
N THR A 3 8.83 13.18 13.13
CA THR A 3 8.50 11.79 12.77
C THR A 3 7.09 11.39 13.22
N GLY A 4 6.70 11.76 14.44
CA GLY A 4 5.38 11.43 14.99
C GLY A 4 4.21 12.14 14.28
N MET A 5 4.44 13.29 13.65
CA MET A 5 3.39 13.98 12.89
C MET A 5 3.18 13.31 11.53
N ILE A 6 4.27 12.89 10.86
CA ILE A 6 4.23 12.17 9.58
C ILE A 6 3.55 10.81 9.75
N ASP A 7 3.81 10.11 10.86
CA ASP A 7 3.18 8.82 11.16
C ASP A 7 1.67 8.95 11.36
N LYS A 8 1.23 9.97 12.10
CA LYS A 8 -0.20 10.26 12.30
C LYS A 8 -0.90 10.61 10.98
N LEU A 9 -0.27 11.45 10.16
CA LEU A 9 -0.80 11.82 8.84
C LEU A 9 -0.90 10.59 7.94
N SER A 10 0.14 9.76 7.89
CA SER A 10 0.17 8.52 7.09
C SER A 10 -0.90 7.53 7.53
N ALA A 11 -1.05 7.33 8.84
CA ALA A 11 -2.08 6.46 9.41
C ALA A 11 -3.50 6.97 9.07
N ALA A 12 -3.74 8.28 9.20
CA ALA A 12 -5.01 8.90 8.84
C ALA A 12 -5.32 8.75 7.34
N THR A 13 -4.34 9.05 6.46
CA THR A 13 -4.49 8.90 5.02
C THR A 13 -4.81 7.46 4.61
N VAL A 14 -4.15 6.47 5.23
CA VAL A 14 -4.41 5.06 4.97
C VAL A 14 -5.80 4.63 5.45
N ARG A 15 -6.22 5.12 6.63
CA ARG A 15 -7.56 4.86 7.17
C ARG A 15 -8.65 5.42 6.27
N HIS A 16 -8.46 6.61 5.74
CA HIS A 16 -9.42 7.32 4.89
C HIS A 16 -9.09 7.22 3.39
N ARG A 17 -8.27 6.25 2.96
CA ARG A 17 -7.76 6.19 1.59
C ARG A 17 -8.83 6.25 0.51
N HIS A 18 -9.99 5.61 0.72
CA HIS A 18 -11.07 5.60 -0.27
C HIS A 18 -11.70 6.99 -0.40
N VAL A 19 -11.86 7.69 0.73
CA VAL A 19 -12.37 9.07 0.76
C VAL A 19 -11.38 10.02 0.13
N VAL A 20 -10.10 9.89 0.46
CA VAL A 20 -9.02 10.72 -0.10
C VAL A 20 -8.89 10.52 -1.61
N LEU A 21 -8.91 9.27 -2.08
CA LEU A 21 -8.87 8.97 -3.52
C LEU A 21 -10.14 9.44 -4.24
N ALA A 22 -11.33 9.26 -3.63
CA ALA A 22 -12.58 9.75 -4.20
C ALA A 22 -12.60 11.28 -4.31
N LEU A 23 -12.10 11.99 -3.29
CA LEU A 23 -11.97 13.44 -3.32
C LEU A 23 -10.99 13.90 -4.39
N GLY A 24 -9.86 13.21 -4.55
CA GLY A 24 -8.90 13.47 -5.62
C GLY A 24 -9.51 13.26 -7.02
N LEU A 25 -10.25 12.17 -7.23
CA LEU A 25 -10.97 11.91 -8.49
C LEU A 25 -12.05 12.96 -8.76
N LEU A 26 -12.79 13.37 -7.73
CA LEU A 26 -13.80 14.42 -7.83
C LEU A 26 -13.17 15.76 -8.21
N LEU A 27 -12.03 16.11 -7.61
CA LEU A 27 -11.28 17.32 -7.95
C LEU A 27 -10.86 17.30 -9.43
N VAL A 28 -10.37 16.17 -9.94
CA VAL A 28 -10.03 15.98 -11.36
C VAL A 28 -11.28 16.11 -12.24
N GLY A 29 -12.40 15.51 -11.85
CA GLY A 29 -13.67 15.62 -12.58
C GLY A 29 -14.18 17.05 -12.67
N VAL A 30 -14.16 17.80 -11.57
CA VAL A 30 -14.55 19.21 -11.55
C VAL A 30 -13.61 20.06 -12.42
N ASN A 31 -12.30 19.81 -12.33
CA ASN A 31 -11.31 20.54 -13.11
C ASN A 31 -11.45 20.31 -14.63
N THR A 32 -11.84 19.12 -15.04
CA THR A 32 -12.04 18.77 -16.45
C THR A 32 -13.39 19.25 -17.02
N ALA A 33 -14.42 19.38 -16.17
CA ALA A 33 -15.74 19.86 -16.58
C ALA A 33 -15.87 21.40 -16.60
N ALA A 34 -14.95 22.13 -15.97
CA ALA A 34 -15.01 23.59 -15.90
C ALA A 34 -14.90 24.22 -17.32
N PRO A 35 -15.88 25.06 -17.75
CA PRO A 35 -15.93 25.60 -19.11
C PRO A 35 -14.90 26.71 -19.41
N GLY A 36 -14.12 27.14 -18.42
CA GLY A 36 -13.04 28.12 -18.59
C GLY A 36 -11.67 27.48 -18.39
N SER A 37 -10.63 28.06 -18.99
CA SER A 37 -9.28 27.77 -18.54
C SER A 37 -9.24 28.04 -17.03
N VAL A 38 -8.89 27.01 -16.26
CA VAL A 38 -8.48 27.20 -14.87
C VAL A 38 -7.52 28.38 -14.88
N SER A 39 -7.78 29.39 -14.05
CA SER A 39 -6.88 30.54 -13.96
C SER A 39 -5.45 30.00 -13.82
N GLY A 40 -4.46 30.63 -14.44
CA GLY A 40 -3.08 30.14 -14.38
C GLY A 40 -2.60 29.88 -12.94
N VAL A 41 -3.20 30.57 -11.98
CA VAL A 41 -3.07 30.35 -10.53
C VAL A 41 -3.58 28.97 -10.09
N GLY A 42 -4.80 28.58 -10.45
CA GLY A 42 -5.37 27.27 -10.08
C GLY A 42 -4.57 26.10 -10.66
N GLN A 43 -4.08 26.21 -11.90
CA GLN A 43 -3.23 25.18 -12.49
C GLN A 43 -1.87 25.06 -11.77
N ARG A 44 -1.25 26.19 -11.39
CA ARG A 44 -0.01 26.19 -10.59
C ARG A 44 -0.22 25.56 -9.22
N LEU A 45 -1.34 25.86 -8.54
CA LEU A 45 -1.67 25.26 -7.24
C LEU A 45 -1.89 23.75 -7.35
N LEU A 46 -2.58 23.28 -8.40
CA LEU A 46 -2.73 21.85 -8.68
C LEU A 46 -1.38 21.18 -8.88
N MET A 47 -0.49 21.75 -9.72
CA MET A 47 0.85 21.20 -9.93
C MET A 47 1.69 21.15 -8.66
N LEU A 48 1.68 22.23 -7.86
CA LEU A 48 2.38 22.28 -6.57
C LEU A 48 1.84 21.26 -5.58
N SER A 49 0.52 21.08 -5.51
CA SER A 49 -0.10 20.06 -4.64
C SER A 49 0.27 18.65 -5.10
N SER A 50 0.32 18.41 -6.42
CA SER A 50 0.74 17.14 -7.02
C SER A 50 2.19 16.82 -6.71
N LEU A 51 3.07 17.80 -6.88
CA LEU A 51 4.50 17.68 -6.58
C LEU A 51 4.72 17.42 -5.08
N THR A 52 4.01 18.15 -4.22
CA THR A 52 4.07 17.95 -2.77
C THR A 52 3.62 16.54 -2.39
N ALA A 53 2.55 16.03 -3.01
CA ALA A 53 2.09 14.65 -2.80
C ALA A 53 3.14 13.62 -3.28
N LEU A 54 3.78 13.84 -4.43
CA LEU A 54 4.86 12.96 -4.92
C LEU A 54 6.08 12.96 -3.98
N LEU A 55 6.51 14.15 -3.52
CA LEU A 55 7.61 14.26 -2.57
C LEU A 55 7.28 13.54 -1.26
N LEU A 56 6.06 13.71 -0.74
CA LEU A 56 5.60 13.01 0.45
C LEU A 56 5.52 11.48 0.20
N ALA A 57 5.14 11.04 -0.99
CA ALA A 57 5.17 9.62 -1.36
C ALA A 57 6.59 9.05 -1.26
N VAL A 58 7.60 9.77 -1.78
CA VAL A 58 9.00 9.36 -1.70
C VAL A 58 9.49 9.30 -0.26
N VAL A 59 9.18 10.32 0.55
CA VAL A 59 9.57 10.36 1.98
C VAL A 59 8.95 9.19 2.74
N VAL A 60 7.65 8.93 2.53
CA VAL A 60 6.92 7.88 3.25
C VAL A 60 7.21 6.47 2.70
N MET A 61 7.76 6.35 1.49
CA MET A 61 8.17 5.06 0.91
C MET A 61 9.25 4.36 1.75
N GLY A 62 10.08 5.12 2.47
CA GLY A 62 11.07 4.58 3.41
C GLY A 62 10.53 4.24 4.80
N VAL A 63 9.33 4.73 5.16
CA VAL A 63 8.77 4.56 6.50
C VAL A 63 8.06 3.22 6.60
N ARG A 64 8.61 2.33 7.43
CA ARG A 64 8.07 1.00 7.68
C ARG A 64 7.54 0.91 9.10
N PRO A 65 6.21 0.96 9.31
CA PRO A 65 5.66 0.89 10.65
C PRO A 65 5.87 -0.50 11.26
N ALA A 66 6.27 -0.55 12.53
CA ALA A 66 6.37 -1.76 13.34
C ALA A 66 5.10 -1.99 14.17
N TYR A 67 3.93 -1.93 13.53
CA TYR A 67 2.64 -2.17 14.19
C TYR A 67 1.62 -2.80 13.25
N PHE A 68 0.66 -3.52 13.82
CA PHE A 68 -0.51 -4.03 13.10
C PHE A 68 -1.76 -3.21 13.42
N VAL A 69 -2.70 -3.26 12.48
CA VAL A 69 -4.06 -2.77 12.67
C VAL A 69 -4.96 -3.98 12.91
N VAL A 70 -5.60 -4.01 14.08
CA VAL A 70 -6.59 -5.01 14.44
C VAL A 70 -7.86 -4.77 13.62
N ARG A 71 -8.35 -5.81 12.94
CA ARG A 71 -9.62 -5.75 12.20
C ARG A 71 -10.65 -6.62 12.90
N PRO A 72 -11.55 -6.05 13.74
CA PRO A 72 -12.52 -6.87 14.47
C PRO A 72 -13.53 -7.58 13.55
N GLN A 73 -13.77 -7.06 12.33
CA GLN A 73 -14.71 -7.68 11.38
C GLN A 73 -14.16 -8.95 10.71
N VAL A 74 -12.84 -9.13 10.67
CA VAL A 74 -12.19 -10.32 10.10
C VAL A 74 -11.04 -10.65 11.04
N PRO A 75 -11.09 -11.74 11.83
CA PRO A 75 -10.14 -12.03 12.91
C PRO A 75 -8.72 -12.14 12.36
N ALA A 76 -8.07 -10.99 12.25
CA ALA A 76 -6.79 -10.84 11.60
C ALA A 76 -6.08 -9.57 12.04
N PHE A 77 -4.77 -9.67 12.18
CA PHE A 77 -3.89 -8.51 12.24
C PHE A 77 -3.48 -8.16 10.82
N ALA A 78 -3.78 -6.93 10.40
CA ALA A 78 -3.44 -6.45 9.07
C ALA A 78 -2.29 -5.45 9.16
N THR A 79 -1.32 -5.55 8.25
CA THR A 79 -0.37 -4.45 8.05
C THR A 79 -1.13 -3.20 7.58
N PRO A 80 -0.75 -2.00 8.03
CA PRO A 80 -1.27 -0.78 7.44
C PRO A 80 -1.02 -0.79 5.92
N GLY A 81 -1.95 -0.20 5.16
CA GLY A 81 -1.72 0.02 3.74
C GLY A 81 -0.53 0.97 3.55
N PRO A 82 0.22 0.85 2.45
CA PRO A 82 1.32 1.76 2.17
C PRO A 82 0.79 3.15 1.86
N ALA A 83 0.99 4.10 2.77
CA ALA A 83 0.54 5.48 2.61
C ALA A 83 1.11 6.14 1.34
N TRP A 84 2.35 5.79 0.97
CA TRP A 84 2.99 6.29 -0.25
C TRP A 84 2.20 5.97 -1.51
N THR A 85 1.44 4.87 -1.57
CA THR A 85 0.63 4.54 -2.76
C THR A 85 -0.53 5.50 -2.96
N VAL A 86 -1.10 6.01 -1.86
CA VAL A 86 -2.18 7.01 -1.91
C VAL A 86 -1.60 8.35 -2.34
N PHE A 87 -0.48 8.77 -1.75
CA PHE A 87 0.19 10.01 -2.13
C PHE A 87 0.70 9.98 -3.58
N PHE A 88 1.22 8.83 -4.03
CA PHE A 88 1.64 8.64 -5.40
C PHE A 88 0.46 8.74 -6.36
N ALA A 89 -0.67 8.10 -6.05
CA ALA A 89 -1.89 8.22 -6.84
C ALA A 89 -2.39 9.67 -6.93
N LEU A 90 -2.47 10.38 -5.79
CA LEU A 90 -2.83 11.80 -5.76
C LEU A 90 -1.87 12.66 -6.58
N GLY A 91 -0.58 12.43 -6.41
CA GLY A 91 0.48 13.12 -7.15
C GLY A 91 0.46 12.85 -8.65
N TYR A 92 -0.17 11.76 -9.08
CA TYR A 92 -0.35 11.42 -10.49
C TYR A 92 -1.64 12.01 -11.09
N LEU A 93 -2.66 12.25 -10.27
CA LEU A 93 -3.94 12.81 -10.70
C LEU A 93 -3.85 14.25 -11.22
N GLY A 94 -2.94 15.07 -10.67
CA GLY A 94 -2.71 16.44 -11.13
C GLY A 94 -2.33 16.52 -12.61
N PRO A 95 -1.19 15.94 -13.04
CA PRO A 95 -0.80 15.86 -14.44
C PRO A 95 -1.86 15.20 -15.32
N ALA A 96 -2.47 14.09 -14.86
CA ALA A 96 -3.53 13.41 -15.61
C ALA A 96 -4.71 14.35 -15.94
N SER A 97 -5.12 15.20 -14.99
CA SER A 97 -6.18 16.19 -15.23
C SER A 97 -5.81 17.21 -16.31
N THR A 98 -4.54 17.64 -16.35
CA THR A 98 -4.08 18.61 -17.35
C THR A 98 -4.00 18.00 -18.74
N HIS A 99 -3.61 16.72 -18.85
CA HIS A 99 -3.63 15.97 -20.12
C HIS A 99 -5.05 15.77 -20.64
N ILE A 100 -6.00 15.37 -19.79
CA ILE A 100 -7.40 15.22 -20.19
C ILE A 100 -7.98 16.57 -20.66
N GLY A 101 -7.69 17.66 -19.95
CA GLY A 101 -8.14 18.99 -20.36
C GLY A 101 -7.53 19.46 -21.69
N ALA A 102 -6.24 19.16 -21.92
CA ALA A 102 -5.57 19.44 -23.18
C ALA A 102 -6.20 18.62 -24.33
N LEU A 103 -6.41 17.31 -24.13
CA LEU A 103 -7.03 16.42 -25.10
C LEU A 103 -8.42 16.91 -25.52
N VAL A 104 -9.28 17.25 -24.55
CA VAL A 104 -10.63 17.79 -24.82
C VAL A 104 -10.56 19.08 -25.64
N ARG A 105 -9.60 19.97 -25.33
CA ARG A 105 -9.43 21.24 -26.04
C ARG A 105 -8.92 21.04 -27.47
N SER A 106 -7.91 20.19 -27.66
CA SER A 106 -7.37 19.85 -28.97
C SER A 106 -8.42 19.15 -29.84
N THR A 107 -9.27 18.31 -29.24
CA THR A 107 -10.41 17.68 -29.94
C THR A 107 -11.38 18.73 -30.48
N ARG A 108 -11.73 19.74 -29.67
CA ARG A 108 -12.62 20.84 -30.08
C ARG A 108 -12.03 21.74 -31.16
N GLN A 109 -10.70 21.89 -31.18
CA GLN A 109 -9.98 22.72 -32.14
C GLN A 109 -9.62 21.98 -33.43
N GLY A 110 -9.84 20.66 -33.51
CA GLY A 110 -9.47 19.86 -34.68
C GLY A 110 -7.96 19.71 -34.89
N THR A 111 -7.15 20.03 -33.87
CA THR A 111 -5.67 20.04 -33.94
C THR A 111 -5.03 18.78 -33.35
N LEU A 112 -5.80 17.70 -33.15
CA LEU A 112 -5.28 16.46 -32.58
C LEU A 112 -4.32 15.75 -33.54
N SER A 113 -3.07 15.58 -33.11
CA SER A 113 -2.19 14.58 -33.69
C SER A 113 -2.57 13.18 -33.17
N THR A 114 -2.47 12.15 -34.02
CA THR A 114 -2.63 10.75 -33.61
C THR A 114 -1.68 10.38 -32.47
N PHE A 115 -0.48 10.95 -32.46
CA PHE A 115 0.52 10.70 -31.42
C PHE A 115 0.05 11.20 -30.04
N ASP A 116 -0.54 12.40 -29.99
CA ASP A 116 -1.05 13.00 -28.75
C ASP A 116 -2.18 12.16 -28.17
N VAL A 117 -3.11 11.70 -29.03
CA VAL A 117 -4.22 10.83 -28.62
C VAL A 117 -3.70 9.53 -28.00
N VAL A 118 -2.74 8.85 -28.66
CA VAL A 118 -2.19 7.59 -28.15
C VAL A 118 -1.49 7.80 -26.80
N PHE A 119 -0.70 8.87 -26.69
CA PHE A 119 0.02 9.19 -25.46
C PHE A 119 -0.95 9.51 -24.31
N ASP A 120 -1.96 10.35 -24.54
CA ASP A 120 -2.95 10.72 -23.53
C ASP A 120 -3.79 9.52 -23.07
N VAL A 121 -4.21 8.65 -24.00
CA VAL A 121 -4.93 7.41 -23.66
C VAL A 121 -4.07 6.50 -22.79
N LEU A 122 -2.81 6.30 -23.17
CA LEU A 122 -1.88 5.47 -22.38
C LEU A 122 -1.69 6.06 -20.97
N TRP A 123 -1.60 7.38 -20.86
CA TRP A 123 -1.46 8.07 -19.59
C TRP A 123 -2.70 7.92 -18.68
N VAL A 124 -3.90 8.04 -19.24
CA VAL A 124 -5.17 7.83 -18.51
C VAL A 124 -5.28 6.38 -18.01
N VAL A 125 -4.91 5.41 -18.86
CA VAL A 125 -4.87 3.99 -18.47
C VAL A 125 -3.89 3.78 -17.32
N LEU A 126 -2.69 4.39 -17.40
CA LEU A 126 -1.70 4.31 -16.32
C LEU A 126 -2.21 4.94 -15.02
N ALA A 127 -2.85 6.11 -15.09
CA ALA A 127 -3.47 6.76 -13.93
C ALA A 127 -4.56 5.87 -13.29
N ALA A 128 -5.45 5.30 -14.11
CA ALA A 128 -6.49 4.39 -13.64
C ALA A 128 -5.91 3.14 -12.97
N LEU A 129 -4.83 2.57 -13.53
CA LEU A 129 -4.10 1.45 -12.92
C LEU A 129 -3.49 1.83 -11.58
N VAL A 130 -2.84 2.99 -11.46
CA VAL A 130 -2.24 3.50 -10.22
C VAL A 130 -3.31 3.71 -9.14
N VAL A 131 -4.44 4.35 -9.48
CA VAL A 131 -5.55 4.57 -8.54
C VAL A 131 -6.16 3.25 -8.09
N THR A 132 -6.42 2.34 -9.03
CA THR A 132 -6.95 1.00 -8.71
C THR A 132 -5.99 0.22 -7.80
N TRP A 133 -4.69 0.37 -8.03
CA TRP A 133 -3.64 -0.25 -7.25
C TRP A 133 -3.59 0.29 -5.81
N ALA A 134 -3.69 1.60 -5.63
CA ALA A 134 -3.80 2.25 -4.32
C ALA A 134 -5.11 1.88 -3.59
N TRP A 135 -6.20 1.72 -4.34
CA TRP A 135 -7.53 1.38 -3.81
C TRP A 135 -7.59 -0.06 -3.27
N ARG A 136 -7.07 -1.04 -4.02
CA ARG A 136 -7.18 -2.47 -3.68
C ARG A 136 -6.54 -2.83 -2.34
N GLY A 137 -5.56 -2.07 -1.87
CA GLY A 137 -4.97 -2.24 -0.55
C GLY A 137 -4.16 -3.52 -0.43
N GLN A 138 -2.84 -3.38 -0.47
CA GLN A 138 -1.90 -4.50 -0.40
C GLN A 138 -1.31 -4.61 0.99
N GLY A 139 -0.98 -5.84 1.37
CA GLY A 139 -0.40 -6.08 2.68
C GLY A 139 -0.39 -7.53 3.09
N VAL A 140 0.20 -7.74 4.26
CA VAL A 140 0.24 -9.01 4.97
C VAL A 140 -0.86 -8.99 6.02
N ARG A 141 -1.57 -10.11 6.15
CA ARG A 141 -2.58 -10.34 7.17
C ARG A 141 -2.23 -11.61 7.92
N LEU A 142 -2.12 -11.53 9.23
CA LEU A 142 -2.02 -12.68 10.11
C LEU A 142 -3.43 -13.11 10.45
N HIS A 143 -3.76 -14.36 10.17
CA HIS A 143 -5.05 -14.98 10.46
C HIS A 143 -4.81 -16.20 11.36
N PRO A 144 -5.78 -16.65 12.18
CA PRO A 144 -5.65 -17.89 12.95
C PRO A 144 -5.22 -19.10 12.12
N SER A 145 -5.61 -19.15 10.85
CA SER A 145 -5.27 -20.24 9.92
C SER A 145 -3.94 -20.06 9.17
N GLY A 146 -3.25 -18.93 9.32
CA GLY A 146 -1.96 -18.69 8.65
C GLY A 146 -1.70 -17.24 8.27
N VAL A 147 -0.62 -17.04 7.52
CA VAL A 147 -0.21 -15.74 6.98
C VAL A 147 -0.75 -15.58 5.57
N ARG A 148 -1.57 -14.56 5.34
CA ARG A 148 -2.11 -14.21 4.02
C ARG A 148 -1.47 -12.93 3.50
N GLN A 149 -0.80 -13.04 2.37
CA GLN A 149 -0.23 -11.90 1.64
C GLN A 149 -1.08 -11.62 0.40
N THR A 150 -1.37 -10.34 0.16
CA THR A 150 -2.16 -9.89 -1.01
C THR A 150 -1.38 -8.86 -1.83
N TRP A 151 -1.42 -9.00 -3.16
CA TRP A 151 -0.85 -8.06 -4.14
C TRP A 151 -1.84 -7.75 -5.26
N ALA A 152 -1.47 -6.83 -6.16
CA ALA A 152 -2.33 -6.31 -7.23
C ALA A 152 -3.03 -7.38 -8.08
N LEU A 153 -2.33 -8.50 -8.31
CA LEU A 153 -2.69 -9.53 -9.27
C LEU A 153 -2.79 -10.91 -8.62
N GLY A 154 -2.90 -10.98 -7.28
CA GLY A 154 -2.97 -12.27 -6.61
C GLY A 154 -2.89 -12.24 -5.09
N SER A 155 -2.92 -13.44 -4.52
CA SER A 155 -2.78 -13.67 -3.09
C SER A 155 -2.05 -14.98 -2.81
N LEU A 156 -1.32 -15.00 -1.70
CA LEU A 156 -0.61 -16.15 -1.17
C LEU A 156 -1.12 -16.37 0.25
N THR A 157 -1.62 -17.57 0.54
CA THR A 157 -1.94 -17.98 1.91
C THR A 157 -0.97 -19.08 2.30
N VAL A 158 -0.18 -18.81 3.32
CA VAL A 158 0.77 -19.76 3.90
C VAL A 158 0.19 -20.20 5.25
N PRO A 159 -0.23 -21.48 5.39
CA PRO A 159 -0.71 -22.01 6.66
C PRO A 159 0.41 -22.04 7.70
N TRP A 160 0.07 -21.95 8.99
CA TRP A 160 1.07 -21.92 10.07
C TRP A 160 1.92 -23.19 10.12
N GLU A 161 1.32 -24.31 9.74
CA GLU A 161 1.93 -25.63 9.67
C GLU A 161 3.04 -25.69 8.61
N ALA A 162 2.96 -24.87 7.57
CA ALA A 162 3.96 -24.81 6.50
C ALA A 162 5.13 -23.87 6.80
N LEU A 163 5.06 -23.10 7.90
CA LEU A 163 6.09 -22.13 8.29
C LEU A 163 7.07 -22.78 9.27
N LEU A 164 8.34 -22.92 8.88
CA LEU A 164 9.40 -23.11 9.86
C LEU A 164 9.78 -21.75 10.46
N ALA A 165 10.31 -21.77 11.69
CA ALA A 165 10.72 -20.58 12.44
C ALA A 165 11.42 -19.54 11.52
N PRO A 166 10.95 -18.28 11.52
CA PRO A 166 11.59 -17.16 10.83
C PRO A 166 13.09 -17.12 11.16
N GLN A 167 13.98 -17.22 10.17
CA GLN A 167 15.36 -16.83 10.40
C GLN A 167 15.41 -15.31 10.32
N ILE A 168 15.60 -14.67 11.46
CA ILE A 168 15.91 -13.24 11.54
C ILE A 168 17.23 -13.07 10.77
N PRO A 169 17.27 -12.36 9.63
CA PRO A 169 18.52 -12.05 8.98
C PRO A 169 19.39 -11.28 9.97
N PRO A 170 20.70 -11.55 10.08
CA PRO A 170 21.58 -10.73 10.90
C PRO A 170 21.46 -9.26 10.46
N ALA A 171 21.39 -8.33 11.43
CA ALA A 171 21.10 -6.91 11.23
C ALA A 171 21.97 -6.18 10.18
N ALA A 172 23.08 -6.80 9.77
CA ALA A 172 23.96 -6.32 8.70
C ALA A 172 23.36 -6.45 7.27
N ASP A 173 22.34 -7.29 7.06
CA ASP A 173 21.77 -7.55 5.72
C ASP A 173 20.43 -6.81 5.55
N ARG A 174 20.48 -5.52 5.17
CA ARG A 174 19.33 -4.64 4.87
C ARG A 174 18.58 -5.04 3.58
N ARG A 175 18.27 -6.32 3.40
CA ARG A 175 17.50 -6.78 2.24
C ARG A 175 16.03 -6.41 2.43
N PRO A 176 15.37 -5.84 1.41
CA PRO A 176 13.96 -5.46 1.52
C PRO A 176 12.98 -6.65 1.52
N TRP A 177 13.48 -7.88 1.60
CA TRP A 177 12.72 -9.11 1.47
C TRP A 177 13.05 -10.05 2.64
N PHE A 178 12.01 -10.59 3.27
CA PHE A 178 12.14 -11.57 4.34
C PHE A 178 12.13 -13.01 3.77
N PRO A 179 13.22 -13.80 3.91
CA PRO A 179 13.26 -15.18 3.42
C PRO A 179 12.45 -16.09 4.38
N MET A 180 11.19 -16.37 4.02
CA MET A 180 10.43 -17.44 4.70
C MET A 180 10.92 -18.80 4.21
N ARG A 181 11.46 -19.62 5.12
CA ARG A 181 11.68 -21.05 4.85
C ARG A 181 10.34 -21.77 4.94
N ILE A 182 9.82 -22.14 3.79
CA ILE A 182 8.59 -22.92 3.66
C ILE A 182 9.00 -24.40 3.63
N THR A 183 8.63 -25.14 4.66
CA THR A 183 8.95 -26.56 4.80
C THR A 183 8.06 -27.42 3.91
N GLU A 184 6.79 -27.03 3.82
CA GLU A 184 5.76 -27.77 3.09
C GLU A 184 5.15 -26.90 1.99
N PRO A 185 5.84 -26.75 0.85
CA PRO A 185 5.37 -25.89 -0.24
C PRO A 185 4.05 -26.36 -0.86
N HIS A 186 3.65 -27.61 -0.64
CA HIS A 186 2.40 -28.18 -1.16
C HIS A 186 1.15 -27.69 -0.43
N LEU A 187 1.27 -27.23 0.83
CA LEU A 187 0.15 -26.64 1.59
C LEU A 187 -0.12 -25.17 1.24
N VAL A 188 0.79 -24.54 0.48
CA VAL A 188 0.71 -23.13 0.15
C VAL A 188 -0.32 -22.88 -0.94
N ARG A 189 -1.42 -22.19 -0.58
CA ARG A 189 -2.46 -21.83 -1.54
C ARG A 189 -2.11 -20.52 -2.25
N ARG A 190 -2.04 -20.58 -3.58
CA ARG A 190 -1.73 -19.43 -4.45
C ARG A 190 -2.93 -19.12 -5.34
N ARG A 191 -3.19 -17.84 -5.53
CA ARG A 191 -4.19 -17.35 -6.49
C ARG A 191 -3.62 -16.20 -7.29
N GLY A 192 -3.78 -16.22 -8.62
CA GLY A 192 -3.33 -15.15 -9.52
C GLY A 192 -1.89 -15.30 -10.00
N ILE A 193 -1.33 -14.22 -10.56
CA ILE A 193 -0.01 -14.23 -11.20
C ILE A 193 1.08 -14.12 -10.12
N PRO A 194 1.94 -15.15 -9.96
CA PRO A 194 2.99 -15.13 -8.95
C PRO A 194 4.11 -14.16 -9.36
N ARG A 195 4.22 -13.03 -8.66
CA ARG A 195 5.26 -12.03 -8.96
C ARG A 195 6.66 -12.42 -8.47
N SER A 196 6.78 -13.35 -7.52
CA SER A 196 8.05 -13.93 -7.04
C SER A 196 7.77 -15.14 -6.14
N ARG A 197 8.57 -16.22 -6.27
CA ARG A 197 8.37 -17.49 -5.54
C ARG A 197 8.92 -17.50 -4.10
N ARG A 198 9.73 -16.52 -3.69
CA ARG A 198 10.55 -16.61 -2.45
C ARG A 198 10.56 -15.36 -1.56
N ALA A 199 9.75 -14.36 -1.85
CA ALA A 199 9.96 -13.05 -1.25
C ALA A 199 8.65 -12.44 -0.75
N SER A 200 8.43 -12.52 0.57
CA SER A 200 7.33 -11.85 1.24
C SER A 200 7.58 -10.35 1.22
N ARG A 201 6.59 -9.58 0.78
CA ARG A 201 6.71 -8.13 0.58
C ARG A 201 6.60 -7.44 1.94
N THR A 202 7.75 -7.05 2.48
CA THR A 202 7.89 -6.27 3.72
C THR A 202 7.92 -4.75 3.45
N ASP A 203 7.48 -4.31 2.28
CA ASP A 203 7.51 -2.88 1.89
C ASP A 203 6.63 -1.99 2.80
N ASN A 204 5.66 -2.57 3.51
CA ASN A 204 4.64 -1.82 4.26
C ASN A 204 4.71 -2.02 5.79
N VAL A 205 5.61 -2.87 6.26
CA VAL A 205 5.78 -3.21 7.67
C VAL A 205 7.26 -3.47 7.92
N ASP A 206 7.74 -3.13 9.10
CA ASP A 206 9.11 -3.45 9.45
C ASP A 206 9.38 -4.97 9.33
N PRO A 207 10.41 -5.40 8.57
CA PRO A 207 10.68 -6.82 8.34
C PRO A 207 11.10 -7.56 9.61
N GLU A 208 11.82 -6.91 10.52
CA GLU A 208 12.26 -7.52 11.78
C GLU A 208 11.07 -7.71 12.72
N PHE A 209 10.21 -6.70 12.84
CA PHE A 209 8.95 -6.78 13.56
C PHE A 209 8.07 -7.93 13.03
N LEU A 210 7.88 -8.01 11.70
CA LEU A 210 7.09 -9.08 11.10
C LEU A 210 7.70 -10.47 11.37
N ALA A 211 9.03 -10.59 11.29
CA ALA A 211 9.74 -11.83 11.59
C ALA A 211 9.55 -12.25 13.05
N ALA A 212 9.71 -11.31 13.99
CA ALA A 212 9.54 -11.57 15.42
C ALA A 212 8.11 -12.00 15.76
N VAL A 213 7.10 -11.38 15.14
CA VAL A 213 5.69 -11.74 15.32
C VAL A 213 5.40 -13.14 14.79
N ILE A 214 5.87 -13.46 13.58
CA ILE A 214 5.70 -14.81 13.02
C ILE A 214 6.43 -15.84 13.89
N GLY A 215 7.62 -15.50 14.39
CA GLY A 215 8.39 -16.38 15.28
C GLY A 215 7.65 -16.65 16.58
N HIS A 216 7.05 -15.61 17.17
CA HIS A 216 6.22 -15.73 18.37
C HIS A 216 5.06 -16.71 18.16
N TYR A 217 4.29 -16.58 17.07
CA TYR A 217 3.16 -17.47 16.78
C TYR A 217 3.55 -18.87 16.31
N VAL A 218 4.74 -19.04 15.74
CA VAL A 218 5.29 -20.37 15.48
C VAL A 218 5.63 -21.07 16.80
N ALA A 219 6.24 -20.35 17.75
CA ALA A 219 6.59 -20.87 19.07
C ALA A 219 5.39 -21.09 20.01
N HIS A 220 4.33 -20.27 19.89
CA HIS A 220 3.14 -20.32 20.76
C HIS A 220 1.87 -20.60 19.93
N PRO A 221 1.66 -21.84 19.46
CA PRO A 221 0.51 -22.20 18.63
C PRO A 221 -0.85 -21.93 19.30
N GLU A 222 -0.93 -22.02 20.62
CA GLU A 222 -2.12 -21.79 21.44
C GLU A 222 -2.66 -20.36 21.32
N HIS A 223 -1.81 -19.39 20.97
CA HIS A 223 -2.21 -17.99 20.79
C HIS A 223 -2.78 -17.68 19.41
N ARG A 224 -2.62 -18.58 18.43
CA ARG A 224 -3.07 -18.37 17.04
C ARG A 224 -4.58 -18.16 16.95
N ALA A 225 -5.36 -18.83 17.78
CA ALA A 225 -6.82 -18.70 17.81
C ALA A 225 -7.29 -17.30 18.24
N ALA A 226 -6.48 -16.59 19.02
CA ALA A 226 -6.79 -15.25 19.52
C ALA A 226 -6.38 -14.11 18.54
N ILE A 227 -5.73 -14.45 17.42
CA ILE A 227 -5.31 -13.49 16.39
C ILE A 227 -6.53 -12.71 15.88
N GLY A 228 -6.39 -11.38 15.86
CA GLY A 228 -7.46 -10.47 15.46
C GLY A 228 -8.24 -9.85 16.62
N THR A 229 -7.94 -10.23 17.86
CA THR A 229 -8.49 -9.55 19.05
C THR A 229 -7.55 -8.45 19.54
N GLN A 230 -8.11 -7.42 20.17
CA GLN A 230 -7.33 -6.31 20.74
C GLN A 230 -6.46 -6.78 21.92
N ALA A 231 -7.00 -7.64 22.79
CA ALA A 231 -6.29 -8.19 23.93
C ALA A 231 -5.05 -9.01 23.51
N GLU A 232 -5.18 -9.81 22.46
CA GLU A 232 -4.05 -10.56 21.91
C GLU A 232 -3.00 -9.63 21.29
N TYR A 233 -3.42 -8.55 20.63
CA TYR A 233 -2.48 -7.58 20.10
C TYR A 233 -1.67 -6.88 21.20
N GLU A 234 -2.31 -6.53 22.31
CA GLU A 234 -1.64 -5.94 23.48
C GLU A 234 -0.66 -6.92 24.14
N ARG A 235 -1.07 -8.19 24.28
CA ARG A 235 -0.20 -9.27 24.77
C ARG A 235 1.02 -9.47 23.87
N LEU A 236 0.80 -9.54 22.55
CA LEU A 236 1.88 -9.67 21.56
C LEU A 236 2.87 -8.51 21.68
N ARG A 237 2.37 -7.27 21.82
CA ARG A 237 3.24 -6.10 22.00
C ARG A 237 4.06 -6.18 23.29
N ALA A 238 3.46 -6.64 24.39
CA ALA A 238 4.18 -6.83 25.65
C ALA A 238 5.27 -7.92 25.51
N ALA A 239 4.95 -9.04 24.87
CA ALA A 239 5.88 -10.14 24.65
C ALA A 239 7.07 -9.72 23.75
N LEU A 240 6.82 -8.92 22.72
CA LEU A 240 7.89 -8.42 21.84
C LEU A 240 8.74 -7.34 22.49
N ALA A 241 8.17 -6.51 23.37
CA ALA A 241 8.92 -5.50 24.12
C ALA A 241 9.85 -6.11 25.18
N GLY A 242 9.53 -7.30 25.70
CA GLY A 242 10.37 -8.02 26.66
C GLY A 242 11.52 -8.83 26.02
N ASN A 243 11.53 -9.00 24.69
CA ASN A 243 12.48 -9.82 23.95
C ASN A 243 13.48 -9.00 23.11
N GLY A 244 13.44 -7.67 23.17
CA GLY A 244 14.34 -6.75 22.45
C GLY A 244 15.28 -6.02 23.40
#